data_AF-A0AAX3ICT0-F1
#
_entry.id   AF-A0AAX3ICT0-F1
#
_cell.length_a   1.000
_cell.length_b   1.000
_cell.length_c   1.000
_cell.angle_alpha   90.00
_cell.angle_beta   90.00
_cell.angle_gamma   90.00
#
_symmetry.space_group_name_H-M   'P 1'
#
loop_
_entity.id
_entity.type
_entity.pdbx_description
1 polymer ?
#
loop_
_entity_poly.entity_id
_entity_poly.type
_entity_poly.pdbx_seq_one_letter_code
_entity_poly.pdbx_strand_id
1 'polypeptide(L)'
;MSVSTADTIFLCVSLIGFGGTVIALGMLLHIAYTKMELMLNCLKNCPAVIMLSGFIHGGPLGRLVVLGRIFSVISTPRLFLPDGGACIEDIDKFPKALKRRLSILNKSLYIFTWMFLFCWLIFLVKWTAMPPLQLGVAVLTIIAVPIWALACLWMGKKHGSSIILGFRHSSAITIRARLNATSWTATIIFIVATSIIITCSRFFVSRGTLEPQELKNLPQHLKLKLFGFFISEIILLSCLLGLYLLSE
;
A
#
# COMPACT_ATOMS: atom_id res chain seq x y z
N MET A 1 -37.75 -14.81 12.72
CA MET A 1 -37.17 -13.85 11.77
C MET A 1 -36.52 -14.64 10.65
N SER A 2 -37.08 -14.63 9.44
CA SER A 2 -36.46 -15.27 8.27
C SER A 2 -35.31 -14.38 7.79
N VAL A 3 -34.07 -14.87 7.93
CA VAL A 3 -32.89 -14.21 7.37
C VAL A 3 -33.12 -14.03 5.87
N SER A 4 -33.02 -12.78 5.38
CA SER A 4 -33.21 -12.51 3.96
C SER A 4 -32.15 -13.27 3.16
N THR A 5 -32.51 -13.74 1.96
CA THR A 5 -31.57 -14.44 1.05
C THR A 5 -30.31 -13.60 0.81
N ALA A 6 -30.44 -12.28 0.77
CA ALA A 6 -29.31 -11.36 0.64
C ALA A 6 -28.35 -11.38 1.84
N ASP A 7 -28.89 -11.44 3.07
CA ASP A 7 -28.08 -11.43 4.29
C ASP A 7 -27.32 -12.77 4.45
N THR A 8 -27.94 -13.87 4.01
CA THR A 8 -27.30 -15.21 4.00
C THR A 8 -26.13 -15.25 3.01
N ILE A 9 -26.31 -14.73 1.79
CA ILE A 9 -25.25 -14.66 0.77
C ILE A 9 -24.09 -13.80 1.28
N PHE A 10 -24.39 -12.65 1.90
CA PHE A 10 -23.37 -11.77 2.45
C PHE A 10 -22.55 -12.45 3.55
N LEU A 11 -23.21 -13.14 4.47
CA LEU A 11 -22.54 -13.84 5.56
C LEU A 11 -21.62 -14.94 5.01
N CYS A 12 -22.10 -15.74 4.06
CA CYS A 12 -21.28 -16.77 3.41
C CYS A 12 -20.08 -16.18 2.66
N VAL A 13 -20.27 -15.14 1.86
CA VAL A 13 -19.19 -14.51 1.08
C VAL A 13 -18.16 -13.84 1.99
N SER A 14 -18.61 -13.13 3.03
CA SER A 14 -17.74 -12.50 4.01
C SER A 14 -16.94 -13.54 4.79
N LEU A 15 -17.56 -14.64 5.22
CA LEU A 15 -16.89 -15.70 5.96
C LEU A 15 -15.84 -16.41 5.09
N ILE A 16 -16.17 -16.71 3.83
CA ILE A 16 -15.23 -17.33 2.87
C ILE A 16 -14.09 -16.36 2.53
N GLY A 17 -14.39 -15.09 2.28
CA GLY A 17 -13.40 -14.06 1.95
C GLY A 17 -12.46 -13.77 3.11
N PHE A 18 -13.00 -13.54 4.31
CA PHE A 18 -12.23 -13.29 5.51
C PHE A 18 -11.41 -14.53 5.92
N GLY A 19 -12.04 -15.71 5.97
CA GLY A 19 -11.37 -16.97 6.27
C GLY A 19 -10.25 -17.27 5.27
N GLY A 20 -10.51 -17.10 3.97
CA GLY A 20 -9.51 -17.27 2.91
C GLY A 20 -8.33 -16.30 3.06
N THR A 21 -8.60 -15.05 3.45
CA THR A 21 -7.57 -14.03 3.69
C THR A 21 -6.71 -14.37 4.90
N VAL A 22 -7.31 -14.82 6.01
CA VAL A 22 -6.59 -15.24 7.22
C VAL A 22 -5.72 -16.46 6.95
N ILE A 23 -6.25 -17.46 6.23
CA ILE A 23 -5.51 -18.67 5.85
C ILE A 23 -4.35 -18.32 4.91
N ALA A 24 -4.57 -17.47 3.90
CA ALA A 24 -3.51 -17.01 3.00
C ALA A 24 -2.44 -16.22 3.74
N LEU A 25 -2.82 -15.33 4.67
CA LEU A 25 -1.89 -14.58 5.50
C LEU A 25 -1.07 -15.50 6.41
N GLY A 26 -1.70 -16.52 7.01
CA GLY A 26 -1.03 -17.56 7.79
C GLY A 26 -0.02 -18.36 6.97
N MET A 27 -0.37 -18.73 5.73
CA MET A 27 0.57 -19.38 4.80
C MET A 27 1.74 -18.46 4.42
N LEU A 28 1.49 -17.16 4.17
CA LEU A 28 2.54 -16.17 3.90
C LEU A 28 3.48 -16.08 5.09
N LEU A 29 2.93 -16.01 6.30
CA LEU A 29 3.69 -15.96 7.53
C LEU A 29 4.51 -17.23 7.72
N HIS A 30 3.93 -18.41 7.51
CA HIS A 30 4.63 -19.67 7.61
C HIS A 30 5.82 -19.76 6.63
N ILE A 31 5.65 -19.29 5.39
CA ILE A 31 6.74 -19.19 4.41
C ILE A 31 7.79 -18.17 4.87
N ALA A 32 7.37 -17.04 5.44
CA ALA A 32 8.25 -16.03 6.02
C ALA A 32 9.04 -16.55 7.24
N TYR A 33 8.57 -17.58 7.94
CA TYR A 33 9.31 -18.19 9.04
C TYR A 33 10.24 -19.31 8.57
N THR A 34 9.83 -20.10 7.57
CA THR A 34 10.55 -21.31 7.17
C THR A 34 11.52 -21.12 6.01
N LYS A 35 11.29 -20.14 5.14
CA LYS A 35 12.06 -19.95 3.89
C LYS A 35 12.66 -18.57 3.72
N MET A 36 12.52 -17.67 4.69
CA MET A 36 13.04 -16.30 4.60
C MET A 36 14.55 -16.25 4.45
N GLU A 37 15.30 -17.00 5.26
CA GLU A 37 16.76 -17.03 5.17
C GLU A 37 17.27 -17.53 3.81
N LEU A 38 16.57 -18.53 3.25
CA LEU A 38 16.86 -19.03 1.91
C LEU A 38 16.62 -17.95 0.85
N MET A 39 15.52 -17.22 0.94
CA MET A 39 15.23 -16.11 0.03
C MET A 39 16.25 -14.97 0.14
N LEU A 40 16.64 -14.61 1.36
CA LEU A 40 17.62 -13.57 1.62
C LEU A 40 19.02 -13.96 1.11
N ASN A 41 19.42 -15.22 1.30
CA ASN A 41 20.68 -15.73 0.77
C ASN A 41 20.71 -15.73 -0.77
N CYS A 42 19.57 -16.02 -1.42
CA CYS A 42 19.45 -15.89 -2.87
C CYS A 42 19.49 -14.44 -3.37
N LEU A 43 19.14 -13.45 -2.53
CA LEU A 43 19.06 -12.03 -2.87
C LEU A 43 20.12 -11.19 -2.14
N LYS A 44 21.22 -11.83 -1.72
CA LYS A 44 22.25 -11.21 -0.88
C LYS A 44 22.98 -10.05 -1.57
N ASN A 45 22.96 -9.98 -2.89
CA ASN A 45 23.57 -8.89 -3.65
C ASN A 45 22.55 -7.82 -4.06
N CYS A 46 21.30 -7.89 -3.57
CA CYS A 46 20.25 -6.90 -3.88
C CYS A 46 20.12 -5.86 -2.76
N PRO A 47 20.56 -4.60 -2.97
CA PRO A 47 20.49 -3.54 -1.95
C PRO A 47 19.08 -3.29 -1.40
N ALA A 48 18.05 -3.46 -2.24
CA ALA A 48 16.64 -3.28 -1.85
C ALA A 48 16.17 -4.28 -0.77
N VAL A 49 16.84 -5.45 -0.71
CA VAL A 49 16.56 -6.53 0.23
C VAL A 49 17.47 -6.43 1.46
N ILE A 50 18.74 -6.07 1.28
CA ILE A 50 19.72 -5.88 2.38
C ILE A 50 19.27 -4.79 3.34
N MET A 51 18.77 -3.64 2.83
CA MET A 51 18.24 -2.57 3.69
C MET A 51 17.08 -3.01 4.59
N LEU A 52 16.38 -4.08 4.24
CA LEU A 52 15.26 -4.62 5.01
C LEU A 52 15.63 -5.81 5.90
N SER A 53 16.86 -6.31 5.83
CA SER A 53 17.32 -7.40 6.71
C SER A 53 17.19 -7.05 8.19
N GLY A 54 17.30 -5.76 8.55
CA GLY A 54 17.04 -5.28 9.92
C GLY A 54 15.59 -5.48 10.39
N PHE A 55 14.61 -5.55 9.48
CA PHE A 55 13.19 -5.72 9.83
C PHE A 55 12.80 -7.16 10.18
N ILE A 56 13.67 -8.14 9.92
CA ILE A 56 13.42 -9.56 10.24
C ILE A 56 13.23 -9.78 11.75
N HIS A 57 13.90 -8.96 12.55
CA HIS A 57 13.85 -8.98 14.00
C HIS A 57 12.62 -8.25 14.57
N GLY A 58 11.84 -7.56 13.72
CA GLY A 58 10.63 -6.82 14.11
C GLY A 58 9.38 -7.68 14.34
N GLY A 59 9.52 -8.99 14.55
CA GLY A 59 8.42 -9.91 14.80
C GLY A 59 7.63 -10.36 13.56
N PRO A 60 6.42 -10.92 13.73
CA PRO A 60 5.62 -11.52 12.64
C PRO A 60 5.32 -10.54 11.51
N LEU A 61 4.94 -9.31 11.85
CA LEU A 61 4.63 -8.25 10.87
C LEU A 61 5.89 -7.76 10.13
N GLY A 62 7.02 -7.64 10.83
CA GLY A 62 8.30 -7.27 10.21
C GLY A 62 8.72 -8.27 9.14
N ARG A 63 8.54 -9.57 9.41
CA ARG A 63 8.82 -10.64 8.44
C ARG A 63 7.88 -10.58 7.23
N LEU A 64 6.59 -10.32 7.42
CA LEU A 64 5.67 -10.14 6.29
C LEU A 64 6.06 -8.95 5.40
N VAL A 65 6.52 -7.85 5.99
CA VAL A 65 6.99 -6.68 5.24
C VAL A 65 8.23 -7.01 4.40
N VAL A 66 9.19 -7.74 4.98
CA VAL A 66 10.38 -8.22 4.25
C VAL A 66 9.97 -9.15 3.10
N LEU A 67 9.07 -10.09 3.36
CA LEU A 67 8.58 -11.02 2.34
C LEU A 67 7.86 -10.28 1.20
N GLY A 68 7.04 -9.27 1.52
CA GLY A 68 6.35 -8.43 0.54
C GLY A 68 7.31 -7.64 -0.35
N ARG A 69 8.43 -7.15 0.20
CA ARG A 69 9.49 -6.52 -0.59
C ARG A 69 10.23 -7.50 -1.49
N ILE A 70 10.64 -8.66 -0.96
CA ILE A 70 11.26 -9.73 -1.77
C ILE A 70 10.34 -10.09 -2.94
N PHE A 71 9.05 -10.27 -2.65
CA PHE A 71 8.05 -10.55 -3.67
C PHE A 71 7.95 -9.44 -4.72
N SER A 72 7.96 -8.17 -4.30
CA SER A 72 7.89 -7.02 -5.22
C SER A 72 9.09 -6.96 -6.16
N VAL A 73 10.30 -7.25 -5.65
CA VAL A 73 11.53 -7.32 -6.45
C VAL A 73 11.45 -8.45 -7.48
N ILE A 74 10.96 -9.62 -7.07
CA ILE A 74 10.87 -10.81 -7.94
C ILE A 74 9.73 -10.71 -8.98
N SER A 75 8.59 -10.15 -8.59
CA SER A 75 7.38 -10.06 -9.42
C SER A 75 7.52 -8.95 -10.46
N THR A 76 8.21 -7.88 -10.13
CA THR A 76 8.39 -6.70 -10.98
C THR A 76 9.86 -6.27 -10.99
N PRO A 77 10.77 -7.12 -11.51
CA PRO A 77 12.21 -6.83 -11.50
C PRO A 77 12.54 -5.59 -12.32
N ARG A 78 11.75 -5.31 -13.37
CA ARG A 78 11.86 -4.08 -14.18
C ARG A 78 11.78 -2.79 -13.36
N LEU A 79 11.18 -2.82 -12.17
CA LEU A 79 11.14 -1.66 -11.26
C LEU A 79 12.42 -1.48 -10.43
N PHE A 80 13.24 -2.53 -10.27
CA PHE A 80 14.41 -2.52 -9.38
C PHE A 80 15.75 -2.67 -10.13
N LEU A 81 15.70 -3.08 -11.39
CA LEU A 81 16.85 -3.22 -12.29
C LEU A 81 17.51 -1.90 -12.71
N PRO A 82 16.77 -0.83 -13.05
CA PRO A 82 17.37 0.44 -13.49
C PRO A 82 18.13 1.17 -12.38
N ASP A 83 17.88 0.82 -11.12
CA ASP A 83 18.38 1.52 -9.93
C ASP A 83 19.56 0.77 -9.27
N GLY A 84 20.03 -0.34 -9.86
CA GLY A 84 21.02 -1.23 -9.22
C GLY A 84 20.52 -1.86 -7.91
N GLY A 85 19.23 -1.71 -7.60
CA GLY A 85 18.60 -2.19 -6.37
C GLY A 85 18.30 -3.70 -6.39
N ALA A 86 18.34 -4.31 -7.57
CA ALA A 86 18.25 -5.74 -7.76
C ALA A 86 19.29 -6.26 -8.76
N CYS A 87 19.89 -7.40 -8.42
CA CYS A 87 20.87 -8.12 -9.22
C CYS A 87 20.15 -9.14 -10.11
N ILE A 88 20.34 -9.07 -11.43
CA ILE A 88 19.69 -9.96 -12.41
C ILE A 88 20.09 -11.41 -12.12
N GLU A 89 21.36 -11.63 -11.80
CA GLU A 89 21.90 -12.97 -11.54
C GLU A 89 21.24 -13.63 -10.33
N ASP A 90 20.96 -12.86 -9.28
CA ASP A 90 20.26 -13.32 -8.06
C ASP A 90 18.77 -13.61 -8.34
N ILE A 91 18.13 -12.78 -9.18
CA ILE A 91 16.72 -12.98 -9.58
C ILE A 91 16.57 -14.25 -10.43
N ASP A 92 17.49 -14.50 -11.36
CA ASP A 92 17.44 -15.68 -12.25
C ASP A 92 17.79 -16.98 -11.52
N LYS A 93 18.67 -16.92 -10.51
CA LYS A 93 18.97 -18.05 -9.62
C LYS A 93 17.86 -18.35 -8.61
N PHE A 94 16.86 -17.48 -8.50
CA PHE A 94 15.80 -17.66 -7.52
C PHE A 94 14.96 -18.91 -7.82
N PRO A 95 14.67 -19.77 -6.82
CA PRO A 95 13.95 -21.02 -7.05
C PRO A 95 12.54 -20.78 -7.64
N LYS A 96 12.35 -21.25 -8.88
CA LYS A 96 11.10 -21.07 -9.67
C LYS A 96 9.86 -21.59 -8.92
N ALA A 97 10.00 -22.70 -8.18
CA ALA A 97 8.91 -23.27 -7.38
C ALA A 97 8.44 -22.32 -6.27
N LEU A 98 9.38 -21.62 -5.62
CA LEU A 98 9.09 -20.67 -4.54
C LEU A 98 8.43 -19.41 -5.12
N LYS A 99 8.97 -18.88 -6.23
CA LYS A 99 8.39 -17.74 -6.97
C LYS A 99 6.94 -18.00 -7.37
N ARG A 100 6.65 -19.20 -7.90
CA ARG A 100 5.28 -19.59 -8.31
C ARG A 100 4.34 -19.66 -7.11
N ARG A 101 4.76 -20.28 -5.99
CA ARG A 101 3.94 -20.38 -4.77
C ARG A 101 3.61 -18.99 -4.20
N LEU A 102 4.60 -18.11 -4.07
CA LEU A 102 4.35 -16.74 -3.59
C LEU A 102 3.42 -15.96 -4.54
N SER A 103 3.62 -16.10 -5.86
CA SER A 103 2.78 -15.40 -6.84
C SER A 103 1.32 -15.85 -6.76
N ILE A 104 1.06 -17.15 -6.62
CA ILE A 104 -0.29 -17.67 -6.45
C ILE A 104 -0.90 -17.16 -5.15
N LEU A 105 -0.15 -17.22 -4.04
CA LEU A 105 -0.63 -16.83 -2.72
C LEU A 105 -0.93 -15.32 -2.61
N ASN A 106 -0.09 -14.48 -3.23
CA ASN A 106 -0.31 -13.04 -3.26
C ASN A 106 -1.48 -12.67 -4.19
N LYS A 107 -1.62 -13.35 -5.33
CA LYS A 107 -2.78 -13.17 -6.22
C LYS A 107 -4.07 -13.60 -5.52
N SER A 108 -4.07 -14.73 -4.82
CA SER A 108 -5.25 -15.16 -4.07
C SER A 108 -5.61 -14.15 -2.99
N LEU A 109 -4.63 -13.64 -2.23
CA LEU A 109 -4.87 -12.60 -1.23
C LEU A 109 -5.49 -11.35 -1.87
N TYR A 110 -4.92 -10.88 -2.99
CA TYR A 110 -5.46 -9.72 -3.71
C TYR A 110 -6.89 -9.96 -4.20
N ILE A 111 -7.18 -11.13 -4.77
CA ILE A 111 -8.53 -11.50 -5.24
C ILE A 111 -9.52 -11.56 -4.07
N PHE A 112 -9.17 -12.22 -2.96
CA PHE A 112 -10.04 -12.30 -1.79
C PHE A 112 -10.30 -10.92 -1.17
N THR A 113 -9.27 -10.07 -1.07
CA THR A 113 -9.42 -8.70 -0.57
C THR A 113 -10.30 -7.86 -1.49
N TRP A 114 -10.09 -7.88 -2.81
CA TRP A 114 -10.92 -7.12 -3.76
C TRP A 114 -12.35 -7.63 -3.83
N MET A 115 -12.56 -8.95 -3.79
CA MET A 115 -13.89 -9.55 -3.75
C MET A 115 -14.63 -9.12 -2.48
N PHE A 116 -13.96 -9.16 -1.32
CA PHE A 116 -14.52 -8.69 -0.05
C PHE A 116 -14.88 -7.21 -0.12
N LEU A 117 -13.98 -6.36 -0.62
CA LEU A 117 -14.19 -4.91 -0.74
C LEU A 117 -15.34 -4.59 -1.71
N PHE A 118 -15.46 -5.33 -2.82
CA PHE A 118 -16.56 -5.17 -3.78
C PHE A 118 -17.91 -5.59 -3.20
N CYS A 119 -17.98 -6.74 -2.51
CA CYS A 119 -19.19 -7.17 -1.81
C CYS A 119 -19.58 -6.20 -0.69
N TRP A 120 -18.59 -5.69 0.04
CA TRP A 120 -18.77 -4.65 1.04
C TRP A 120 -19.36 -3.37 0.44
N LEU A 121 -18.85 -2.93 -0.72
CA LEU A 121 -19.32 -1.74 -1.41
C LEU A 121 -20.74 -1.90 -1.94
N ILE A 122 -21.15 -3.10 -2.36
CA ILE A 122 -22.53 -3.38 -2.77
C ILE A 122 -23.48 -3.37 -1.55
N PHE A 123 -23.01 -3.82 -0.38
CA PHE A 123 -23.86 -4.02 0.80
C PHE A 123 -23.96 -2.78 1.71
N LEU A 124 -22.89 -1.99 1.82
CA LEU A 124 -22.96 -0.62 2.36
C LEU A 124 -24.02 0.22 1.62
N VAL A 125 -24.33 -0.18 0.40
CA VAL A 125 -25.20 0.52 -0.51
C VAL A 125 -26.64 -0.06 -0.43
N LYS A 126 -27.13 -0.30 0.80
CA LYS A 126 -28.56 -0.50 1.08
C LYS A 126 -29.23 0.89 1.14
N TRP A 127 -29.28 1.58 -0.01
CA TRP A 127 -29.76 2.97 -0.18
C TRP A 127 -31.13 3.26 0.46
N THR A 128 -31.98 2.23 0.57
CA THR A 128 -33.41 2.39 0.87
C THR A 128 -33.73 2.42 2.36
N ALA A 129 -32.78 2.07 3.24
CA ALA A 129 -32.99 1.99 4.69
C ALA A 129 -32.08 2.94 5.50
N MET A 130 -31.20 3.69 4.84
CA MET A 130 -30.26 4.56 5.54
C MET A 130 -30.95 5.82 6.05
N PRO A 131 -30.74 6.21 7.33
CA PRO A 131 -31.14 7.52 7.82
C PRO A 131 -30.47 8.62 6.97
N PRO A 132 -31.15 9.77 6.78
CA PRO A 132 -30.71 10.82 5.85
C PRO A 132 -29.30 11.35 6.12
N LEU A 133 -28.83 11.25 7.37
CA LEU A 133 -27.47 11.61 7.77
C LEU A 133 -26.42 10.67 7.16
N GLN A 134 -26.65 9.35 7.21
CA GLN A 134 -25.73 8.35 6.66
C GLN A 134 -25.69 8.43 5.13
N LEU A 135 -26.85 8.63 4.50
CA LEU A 135 -26.95 8.87 3.07
C LEU A 135 -26.14 10.12 2.66
N GLY A 136 -26.26 11.20 3.42
CA GLY A 136 -25.50 12.43 3.18
C GLY A 136 -23.99 12.21 3.25
N VAL A 137 -23.49 11.48 4.25
CA VAL A 137 -22.05 11.19 4.39
C VAL A 137 -21.56 10.19 3.32
N ALA A 138 -22.39 9.23 2.91
CA ALA A 138 -22.08 8.31 1.81
C ALA A 138 -21.97 9.06 0.46
N VAL A 139 -22.92 9.96 0.16
CA VAL A 139 -22.84 10.80 -1.05
C VAL A 139 -21.64 11.73 -0.98
N LEU A 140 -21.36 12.34 0.17
CA LEU A 140 -20.20 13.20 0.37
C LEU A 140 -18.89 12.45 0.13
N THR A 141 -18.75 11.21 0.61
CA THR A 141 -17.54 10.39 0.40
C THR A 141 -17.40 9.96 -1.06
N ILE A 142 -18.48 9.58 -1.73
CA ILE A 142 -18.50 9.26 -3.18
C ILE A 142 -18.03 10.45 -4.02
N ILE A 143 -18.35 11.69 -3.62
CA ILE A 143 -17.92 12.91 -4.31
C ILE A 143 -16.49 13.33 -3.90
N ALA A 144 -16.17 13.21 -2.61
CA ALA A 144 -14.88 13.64 -2.07
C ALA A 144 -13.71 12.79 -2.56
N VAL A 145 -13.89 11.47 -2.73
CA VAL A 145 -12.84 10.56 -3.19
C VAL A 145 -12.34 10.91 -4.62
N PRO A 146 -13.21 11.09 -5.63
CA PRO A 146 -12.81 11.54 -6.96
C PRO A 146 -12.16 12.92 -6.97
N ILE A 147 -12.71 13.89 -6.21
CA ILE A 147 -12.14 15.24 -6.11
C ILE A 147 -10.72 15.17 -5.53
N TRP A 148 -10.53 14.41 -4.46
CA TRP A 148 -9.23 14.20 -3.85
C TRP A 148 -8.26 13.51 -4.82
N ALA A 149 -8.69 12.47 -5.53
CA ALA A 149 -7.88 11.79 -6.54
C ALA A 149 -7.46 12.74 -7.68
N LEU A 150 -8.38 13.58 -8.19
CA LEU A 150 -8.08 14.61 -9.18
C LEU A 150 -7.09 15.65 -8.64
N ALA A 151 -7.22 16.05 -7.38
CA ALA A 151 -6.30 16.97 -6.73
C ALA A 151 -4.89 16.36 -6.58
N CYS A 152 -4.79 15.06 -6.26
CA CYS A 152 -3.52 14.32 -6.27
C CYS A 152 -2.89 14.28 -7.67
N LEU A 153 -3.69 14.01 -8.71
CA LEU A 153 -3.23 14.01 -10.10
C LEU A 153 -2.73 15.38 -10.54
N TRP A 154 -3.49 16.44 -10.22
CA TRP A 154 -3.11 17.82 -10.53
C TRP A 154 -1.81 18.20 -9.82
N MET A 155 -1.66 17.84 -8.55
CA MET A 155 -0.44 18.07 -7.79
C MET A 155 0.75 17.31 -8.37
N GLY A 156 0.58 16.02 -8.67
CA GLY A 156 1.63 15.22 -9.28
C GLY A 156 2.10 15.77 -10.61
N LYS A 157 1.16 16.25 -11.45
CA LYS A 157 1.49 16.88 -12.74
C LYS A 157 2.19 18.22 -12.59
N LYS A 158 1.76 19.08 -11.64
CA LYS A 158 2.28 20.44 -11.48
C LYS A 158 3.58 20.52 -10.68
N HIS A 159 3.72 19.69 -9.66
CA HIS A 159 4.80 19.79 -8.68
C HIS A 159 5.63 18.51 -8.55
N GLY A 160 5.32 17.44 -9.29
CA GLY A 160 6.03 16.16 -9.20
C GLY A 160 7.53 16.30 -9.42
N SER A 161 7.97 17.07 -10.43
CA SER A 161 9.40 17.30 -10.69
C SER A 161 10.12 17.97 -9.52
N SER A 162 9.51 18.99 -8.90
CA SER A 162 10.08 19.66 -7.72
C SER A 162 10.15 18.75 -6.50
N ILE A 163 9.15 17.89 -6.30
CA ILE A 163 9.16 16.88 -5.23
C ILE A 163 10.32 15.90 -5.45
N ILE A 164 10.44 15.36 -6.66
CA ILE A 164 11.48 14.40 -7.02
C ILE A 164 12.87 15.00 -6.81
N LEU A 165 13.06 16.27 -7.19
CA LEU A 165 14.34 16.97 -7.07
C LEU A 165 14.73 17.23 -5.60
N GLY A 166 13.76 17.43 -4.71
CA GLY A 166 13.99 17.58 -3.27
C GLY A 166 14.43 16.29 -2.57
N PHE A 167 14.16 15.12 -3.16
CA PHE A 167 14.45 13.80 -2.58
C PHE A 167 15.40 12.97 -3.44
N ARG A 168 16.32 13.64 -4.15
CA ARG A 168 17.23 13.01 -5.11
C ARG A 168 18.20 12.00 -4.49
N HIS A 169 18.46 12.08 -3.19
CA HIS A 169 19.39 11.18 -2.49
C HIS A 169 18.67 10.08 -1.69
N SER A 170 17.37 10.23 -1.44
CA SER A 170 16.53 9.21 -0.81
C SER A 170 16.25 8.07 -1.77
N SER A 171 16.87 6.92 -1.51
CA SER A 171 16.57 5.65 -2.20
C SER A 171 15.08 5.27 -2.09
N ALA A 172 14.39 5.65 -1.00
CA ALA A 172 12.98 5.37 -0.79
C ALA A 172 12.04 6.14 -1.73
N ILE A 173 12.41 7.36 -2.11
CA ILE A 173 11.58 8.25 -2.95
C ILE A 173 12.01 8.20 -4.40
N THR A 174 13.29 7.93 -4.69
CA THR A 174 13.78 7.82 -6.07
C THR A 174 13.17 6.60 -6.79
N ILE A 175 12.96 5.48 -6.09
CA ILE A 175 12.22 4.30 -6.59
C ILE A 175 10.75 4.67 -6.91
N ARG A 176 10.14 5.54 -6.11
CA ARG A 176 8.74 5.99 -6.30
C ARG A 176 8.59 7.10 -7.34
N ALA A 177 9.62 7.91 -7.52
CA ALA A 177 9.72 8.95 -8.55
C ALA A 177 9.91 8.36 -9.96
N ARG A 178 10.58 7.20 -10.07
CA ARG A 178 10.80 6.46 -11.32
C ARG A 178 9.75 5.40 -11.64
N LEU A 179 8.78 5.16 -10.74
CA LEU A 179 7.48 4.60 -11.10
C LEU A 179 6.82 5.58 -12.07
N ASN A 180 7.18 5.42 -13.33
CA ASN A 180 7.00 6.38 -14.40
C ASN A 180 5.58 6.93 -14.39
N ALA A 181 5.48 8.25 -14.55
CA ALA A 181 4.27 9.07 -14.52
C ALA A 181 3.33 8.81 -15.73
N THR A 182 3.27 7.58 -16.24
CA THR A 182 2.39 7.16 -17.33
C THR A 182 1.04 6.67 -16.82
N SER A 183 0.94 6.21 -15.58
CA SER A 183 -0.33 5.82 -14.97
C SER A 183 -0.76 6.77 -13.85
N TRP A 184 -1.98 7.30 -13.98
CA TRP A 184 -2.76 7.96 -12.94
C TRP A 184 -2.63 7.32 -11.54
N THR A 185 -2.68 5.99 -11.44
CA THR A 185 -2.53 5.26 -10.18
C THR A 185 -1.15 5.45 -9.54
N ALA A 186 -0.07 5.42 -10.32
CA ALA A 186 1.28 5.61 -9.80
C ALA A 186 1.48 7.05 -9.27
N THR A 187 0.91 8.04 -9.97
CA THR A 187 0.95 9.45 -9.53
C THR A 187 0.24 9.65 -8.20
N ILE A 188 -0.95 9.06 -8.03
CA ILE A 188 -1.70 9.15 -6.76
C ILE A 188 -0.90 8.48 -5.64
N ILE A 189 -0.42 7.25 -5.85
CA ILE A 189 0.40 6.52 -4.86
C ILE A 189 1.65 7.31 -4.48
N PHE A 190 2.31 7.95 -5.46
CA PHE A 190 3.48 8.79 -5.21
C PHE A 190 3.14 9.98 -4.30
N ILE A 191 2.08 10.72 -4.59
CA ILE A 191 1.68 11.88 -3.78
C ILE A 191 1.30 11.47 -2.34
N VAL A 192 0.54 10.38 -2.19
CA VAL A 192 0.17 9.82 -0.88
C VAL A 192 1.41 9.35 -0.12
N ALA A 193 2.31 8.63 -0.80
CA ALA A 193 3.58 8.20 -0.23
C ALA A 193 4.40 9.38 0.30
N THR A 194 4.53 10.44 -0.51
CA THR A 194 5.30 11.63 -0.13
C THR A 194 4.63 12.40 1.00
N SER A 195 3.29 12.51 1.02
CA SER A 195 2.56 13.19 2.09
C SER A 195 2.77 12.49 3.43
N ILE A 196 2.74 11.15 3.46
CA ILE A 196 3.04 10.34 4.66
C ILE A 196 4.48 10.57 5.12
N ILE A 197 5.46 10.52 4.20
CA ILE A 197 6.88 10.69 4.57
C ILE A 197 7.15 12.07 5.18
N ILE A 198 6.54 13.13 4.63
CA ILE A 198 6.71 14.50 5.14
C ILE A 198 6.07 14.64 6.52
N THR A 199 4.83 14.15 6.68
CA THR A 199 4.11 14.26 7.95
C THR A 199 4.77 13.43 9.04
N CYS A 200 5.17 12.19 8.72
CA CYS A 200 5.88 11.30 9.64
C CYS A 200 7.41 11.50 9.60
N SER A 201 7.91 12.62 9.10
CA SER A 201 9.35 12.85 8.89
C SER A 201 10.19 12.62 10.14
N ARG A 202 9.72 13.03 11.33
CA ARG A 202 10.40 12.76 12.61
C ARG A 202 10.65 11.27 12.84
N PHE A 203 9.69 10.41 12.49
CA PHE A 203 9.81 8.97 12.62
C PHE A 203 10.83 8.40 11.63
N PHE A 204 10.79 8.83 10.36
CA PHE A 204 11.72 8.38 9.33
C PHE A 204 13.17 8.86 9.56
N VAL A 205 13.33 10.08 10.11
CA VAL A 205 14.63 10.62 10.53
C VAL A 205 15.19 9.84 11.72
N SER A 206 14.36 9.55 12.74
CA SER A 206 14.77 8.74 13.89
C SER A 206 15.19 7.32 13.52
N ARG A 207 14.74 6.82 12.36
CA ARG A 207 15.07 5.48 11.83
C ARG A 207 16.24 5.48 10.85
N GLY A 208 16.85 6.63 10.55
CA GLY A 208 17.95 6.75 9.58
C GLY A 208 17.54 6.51 8.12
N THR A 209 16.24 6.50 7.83
CA THR A 209 15.71 6.25 6.48
C THR A 209 15.51 7.51 5.64
N LEU A 210 15.56 8.68 6.28
CA LEU A 210 15.42 9.99 5.63
C LEU A 210 16.44 10.96 6.23
N GLU A 211 17.18 11.64 5.37
CA GLU A 211 18.15 12.63 5.82
C GLU A 211 17.46 13.97 6.15
N PRO A 212 17.80 14.63 7.26
CA PRO A 212 17.20 15.92 7.63
C PRO A 212 17.43 17.04 6.59
N GLN A 213 18.51 16.93 5.81
CA GLN A 213 18.87 17.92 4.79
C GLN A 213 17.93 17.89 3.60
N GLU A 214 17.46 16.70 3.19
CA GLU A 214 16.49 16.56 2.10
C GLU A 214 15.15 17.22 2.45
N LEU A 215 14.74 17.08 3.71
CA LEU A 215 13.55 17.75 4.19
C LEU A 215 13.71 19.28 4.11
N LYS A 216 14.91 19.83 4.36
CA LYS A 216 15.17 21.28 4.26
C LYS A 216 15.12 21.80 2.82
N ASN A 217 15.52 20.99 1.84
CA ASN A 217 15.54 21.36 0.42
C ASN A 217 14.14 21.49 -0.20
N LEU A 218 13.10 20.92 0.43
CA LEU A 218 11.74 20.99 -0.08
C LEU A 218 11.09 22.36 0.24
N PRO A 219 10.53 23.07 -0.76
CA PRO A 219 9.95 24.40 -0.53
C PRO A 219 8.77 24.35 0.45
N GLN A 220 8.71 25.35 1.34
CA GLN A 220 7.78 25.36 2.47
C GLN A 220 6.30 25.31 2.06
N HIS A 221 5.94 25.98 0.96
CA HIS A 221 4.57 25.93 0.42
C HIS A 221 4.16 24.53 -0.04
N LEU A 222 5.11 23.70 -0.48
CA LEU A 222 4.87 22.35 -0.96
C LEU A 222 4.69 21.37 0.21
N LYS A 223 5.49 21.54 1.29
CA LYS A 223 5.29 20.83 2.55
C LYS A 223 3.90 21.06 3.11
N LEU A 224 3.44 22.32 3.13
CA LEU A 224 2.13 22.69 3.65
C LEU A 224 1.01 22.02 2.84
N LYS A 225 1.11 22.03 1.50
CA LYS A 225 0.16 21.35 0.64
C LYS A 225 0.15 19.84 0.89
N LEU A 226 1.30 19.19 0.90
CA LEU A 226 1.41 17.73 1.15
C LEU A 226 0.87 17.35 2.53
N PHE A 227 1.13 18.16 3.56
CA PHE A 227 0.52 18.00 4.87
C PHE A 227 -1.01 18.12 4.82
N GLY A 228 -1.54 19.10 4.08
CA GLY A 228 -2.98 19.23 3.84
C GLY A 228 -3.61 18.01 3.17
N PHE A 229 -2.92 17.38 2.21
CA PHE A 229 -3.37 16.12 1.58
C PHE A 229 -3.40 14.95 2.56
N PHE A 230 -2.42 14.87 3.47
CA PHE A 230 -2.38 13.85 4.49
C PHE A 230 -3.52 14.02 5.51
N ILE A 231 -3.78 15.25 5.95
CA ILE A 231 -4.90 15.54 6.86
C ILE A 231 -6.24 15.27 6.17
N SER A 232 -6.42 15.64 4.91
CA SER A 232 -7.65 15.34 4.17
C SER A 232 -7.87 13.84 3.99
N GLU A 233 -6.79 13.06 3.79
CA GLU A 233 -6.85 11.59 3.76
C GLU A 233 -7.28 11.01 5.10
N ILE A 234 -6.73 11.50 6.22
CA ILE A 234 -7.14 11.07 7.57
C ILE A 234 -8.62 11.40 7.83
N ILE A 235 -9.06 12.60 7.46
CA ILE A 235 -10.47 13.01 7.61
C ILE A 235 -11.36 12.08 6.79
N LEU A 236 -11.00 11.82 5.54
CA LEU A 236 -11.77 10.95 4.65
C LEU A 236 -11.85 9.51 5.20
N LEU A 237 -10.73 8.96 5.69
CA LEU A 237 -10.69 7.65 6.34
C LEU A 237 -11.50 7.62 7.64
N SER A 238 -11.47 8.69 8.43
CA SER A 238 -12.23 8.81 9.68
C SER A 238 -13.74 8.93 9.40
N CYS A 239 -14.14 9.65 8.34
CA CYS A 239 -15.52 9.71 7.88
C CYS A 239 -16.01 8.35 7.38
N LEU A 240 -15.19 7.61 6.63
CA LEU A 240 -15.50 6.24 6.19
C LEU A 240 -15.62 5.28 7.39
N LEU A 241 -14.74 5.41 8.38
CA LEU A 241 -14.80 4.63 9.61
C LEU A 241 -16.03 4.98 10.45
N GLY A 242 -16.38 6.26 10.56
CA GLY A 242 -17.58 6.71 11.24
C GLY A 242 -18.86 6.23 10.56
N LEU A 243 -18.90 6.25 9.22
CA LEU A 243 -19.98 5.62 8.45
C LEU A 243 -20.11 4.14 8.76
N TYR A 244 -18.98 3.43 8.82
CA TYR A 244 -18.96 2.01 9.14
C TYR A 244 -19.50 1.75 10.55
N LEU A 245 -19.02 2.49 11.56
CA LEU A 245 -19.46 2.33 12.95
C LEU A 245 -20.93 2.74 13.17
N LEU A 246 -21.45 3.67 12.38
CA LEU A 246 -22.87 4.05 12.45
C LEU A 246 -23.78 3.07 11.69
N SER A 247 -23.22 2.25 10.82
CA SER A 247 -23.98 1.24 10.06
C SER A 247 -24.17 -0.09 10.80
N GLU A 248 -23.43 -0.30 11.90
CA GLU A 248 -23.63 -1.37 12.89
C GLU A 248 -24.66 -0.96 13.94
#